data_AF-A0A9X3SY47-F1
#
_entry.id   AF-A0A9X3SY47-F1
#
_cell.length_a   1.000
_cell.length_b   1.000
_cell.length_c   1.000
_cell.angle_alpha   90.00
_cell.angle_beta   90.00
_cell.angle_gamma   90.00
#
_symmetry.space_group_name_H-M   'P 1'
#
loop_
_entity.id
_entity.type
_entity.pdbx_description
1 polymer ?
#
loop_
_entity_poly.entity_id
_entity_poly.type
_entity_poly.pdbx_seq_one_letter_code
_entity_poly.pdbx_strand_id
1 'polypeptide(L)'
;MMFESAQYLEELKRRYRLSSDYTLAKKLGIAQPEANLLRRGMKVPKPELCIKTARLLGKNPVELLLIAQKDKAPAEAKEYWRLALTAVDVMLHVPASPRYIPKKVEAIGRELRELESQTLTYEGAAANAEAVRLMESAERTVDAIMERWNIWKKGEALYPNYLLSNQDAVRRHVSIRRLLILSRAQMDDQAQVADAIQIMDDQHRAGIRIYFAFREELNRSPAFQRLEQDFNKYGAAQDINAAIFDGEIMIFSGSYGQVLLGLVGEPTPITMIKQLQITWKAEVLRELDPAPLFDMTRYVFHYDGAESFKTQLARFTGMSHEISVGAV
;
A
#
# COMPACT_ATOMS: atom_id res chain seq x y z
N MET A 1 32.16 27.24 0.08
CA MET A 1 30.98 26.41 -0.27
C MET A 1 30.48 26.90 -1.61
N MET A 2 30.48 26.07 -2.65
CA MET A 2 30.02 26.45 -3.99
C MET A 2 28.50 26.27 -4.05
N PHE A 3 27.77 27.26 -4.57
CA PHE A 3 26.32 27.15 -4.80
C PHE A 3 26.02 26.00 -5.76
N GLU A 4 25.01 25.21 -5.44
CA GLU A 4 24.63 24.03 -6.24
C GLU A 4 24.04 24.45 -7.59
N SER A 5 23.38 25.60 -7.65
CA SER A 5 22.92 26.22 -8.90
C SER A 5 24.05 26.51 -9.91
N ALA A 6 25.29 26.67 -9.44
CA ALA A 6 26.45 26.89 -10.32
C ALA A 6 26.80 25.64 -11.15
N GLN A 7 26.52 24.43 -10.63
CA GLN A 7 26.81 23.18 -11.33
C GLN A 7 25.98 23.03 -12.61
N TYR A 8 24.75 23.53 -12.62
CA TYR A 8 23.87 23.52 -13.80
C TYR A 8 24.40 24.41 -14.94
N LEU A 9 25.12 25.48 -14.59
CA LEU A 9 25.76 26.34 -15.59
C LEU A 9 27.00 25.68 -16.19
N GLU A 10 27.77 24.93 -15.40
CA GLU A 10 28.86 24.10 -15.91
C GLU A 10 28.35 22.94 -16.78
N GLU A 11 27.25 22.30 -16.37
CA GLU A 11 26.58 21.27 -17.16
C GLU A 11 26.09 21.83 -18.51
N LEU A 12 25.55 23.06 -18.52
CA LEU A 12 25.11 23.74 -19.74
C LEU A 12 26.29 24.09 -20.65
N LYS A 13 27.42 24.55 -20.09
CA LYS A 13 28.67 24.74 -20.86
C LYS A 13 29.14 23.44 -21.50
N ARG A 14 29.12 22.34 -20.75
CA ARG A 14 29.51 21.01 -21.26
C ARG A 14 28.57 20.54 -22.38
N ARG A 15 27.25 20.59 -22.15
CA ARG A 15 26.22 20.13 -23.11
C ARG A 15 26.28 20.87 -24.44
N TYR A 16 26.50 22.18 -24.40
CA TYR A 16 26.55 23.03 -25.60
C TYR A 16 27.98 23.36 -26.05
N ARG A 17 29.01 22.72 -25.46
CA ARG A 17 30.43 22.92 -25.75
C ARG A 17 30.84 24.40 -25.75
N LEU A 18 30.38 25.16 -24.75
CA LEU A 18 30.63 26.58 -24.63
C LEU A 18 32.00 26.82 -23.98
N SER A 19 32.92 27.40 -24.73
CA SER A 19 34.33 27.59 -24.35
C SER A 19 34.57 28.77 -23.41
N SER A 20 33.60 29.66 -23.22
CA SER A 20 33.79 30.89 -22.44
C SER A 20 32.53 31.36 -21.72
N ASP A 21 32.70 32.18 -20.69
CA ASP A 21 31.56 32.79 -19.98
C ASP A 21 30.83 33.80 -20.88
N TYR A 22 31.49 34.35 -21.90
CA TYR A 22 30.87 35.15 -22.96
C TYR A 22 29.88 34.34 -23.81
N THR A 23 30.29 33.15 -24.26
CA THR A 23 29.40 32.27 -25.05
C THR A 23 28.25 31.70 -24.21
N LEU A 24 28.48 31.43 -22.92
CA LEU A 24 27.44 31.12 -21.95
C LEU A 24 26.44 32.27 -21.77
N ALA A 25 26.93 33.49 -21.56
CA ALA A 25 26.11 34.69 -21.38
C ALA A 25 25.22 34.94 -22.61
N LYS A 26 25.78 34.82 -23.82
CA LYS A 26 25.03 34.94 -25.08
C LYS A 26 23.92 33.88 -25.20
N LYS A 27 24.20 32.63 -24.82
CA LYS A 27 23.21 31.53 -24.85
C LYS A 27 22.07 31.77 -23.85
N LEU A 28 22.40 32.29 -22.67
CA LEU A 28 21.46 32.57 -21.60
C LEU A 28 20.77 33.95 -21.74
N GLY A 29 21.24 34.82 -22.63
CA GLY A 29 20.69 36.17 -22.83
C GLY A 29 20.93 37.09 -21.63
N ILE A 30 22.08 36.94 -20.98
CA ILE A 30 22.50 37.73 -19.80
C ILE A 30 23.84 38.42 -20.09
N ALA A 31 24.28 39.32 -19.19
CA ALA A 31 25.58 39.96 -19.31
C ALA A 31 26.72 38.99 -18.94
N GLN A 32 27.89 39.11 -19.58
CA GLN A 32 29.07 38.27 -19.29
C GLN A 32 29.52 38.35 -17.81
N PRO A 33 29.58 39.53 -17.15
CA PRO A 33 29.91 39.59 -15.74
C PRO A 33 28.92 38.79 -14.88
N GLU A 34 27.63 38.83 -15.24
CA GLU A 34 26.59 38.08 -14.54
C GLU A 34 26.78 36.57 -14.70
N ALA A 35 27.07 36.09 -15.91
CA ALA A 35 27.37 34.67 -16.15
C ALA A 35 28.57 34.19 -15.31
N ASN A 36 29.63 35.01 -15.19
CA ASN A 36 30.80 34.66 -14.38
C ASN A 36 30.47 34.56 -12.88
N LEU A 37 29.71 35.52 -12.34
CA LEU A 37 29.32 35.54 -10.92
C LEU A 37 28.45 34.33 -10.56
N LEU A 38 27.49 33.98 -11.42
CA LEU A 38 26.63 32.82 -11.21
C LEU A 38 27.42 31.50 -11.27
N ARG A 39 28.28 31.34 -12.28
CA ARG A 39 29.11 30.13 -12.45
C ARG A 39 30.09 29.91 -11.30
N ARG A 40 30.60 30.99 -10.70
CA ARG A 40 31.46 30.90 -9.51
C ARG A 40 30.70 30.68 -8.22
N GLY A 41 29.36 30.57 -8.27
CA GLY A 41 28.52 30.45 -7.09
C GLY A 41 28.58 31.67 -6.17
N MET A 42 28.83 32.85 -6.73
CA MET A 42 28.87 34.12 -5.99
C MET A 42 27.56 34.90 -6.12
N LYS A 43 26.65 34.45 -7.00
CA LYS A 43 25.32 35.03 -7.21
C LYS A 43 24.33 33.90 -7.41
N VAL A 44 23.12 34.06 -6.89
CA VAL A 44 22.00 33.15 -7.11
C VAL A 44 21.25 33.55 -8.39
N PRO A 45 20.93 32.62 -9.30
CA PRO A 45 20.17 32.92 -10.51
C PRO A 45 18.74 33.37 -10.20
N LYS A 46 18.20 34.28 -11.02
CA LYS A 46 16.80 34.69 -10.95
C LYS A 46 15.87 33.57 -11.47
N PRO A 47 14.59 33.55 -11.06
CA PRO A 47 13.64 32.52 -11.49
C PRO A 47 13.57 32.31 -13.00
N GLU A 48 13.55 33.39 -13.78
CA GLU A 48 13.47 33.35 -15.24
C GLU A 48 14.69 32.65 -15.85
N LEU A 49 15.86 32.85 -15.23
CA LEU A 49 17.10 32.22 -15.65
C LEU A 49 17.17 30.75 -15.25
N CYS A 50 16.63 30.38 -14.07
CA CYS A 50 16.47 28.98 -13.67
C CYS A 50 15.59 28.22 -14.67
N ILE A 51 14.43 28.77 -15.03
CA ILE A 51 13.49 28.17 -15.99
C ILE A 51 14.14 28.00 -17.37
N LYS A 52 14.85 29.04 -17.85
CA LYS A 52 15.55 28.99 -19.13
C LYS A 52 16.68 27.95 -19.14
N THR A 53 17.45 27.88 -18.06
CA THR A 53 18.54 26.90 -17.89
C THR A 53 17.99 25.47 -17.86
N ALA A 54 16.91 25.24 -17.10
CA ALA A 54 16.23 23.95 -17.03
C ALA A 54 15.73 23.50 -18.41
N ARG A 55 15.08 24.39 -19.17
CA ARG A 55 14.62 24.11 -20.53
C ARG A 55 15.76 23.72 -21.48
N LEU A 56 16.92 24.39 -21.38
CA LEU A 56 18.10 24.07 -22.19
C LEU A 56 18.75 22.73 -21.80
N LEU A 57 18.65 22.34 -20.53
CA LEU A 57 19.15 21.05 -20.04
C LEU A 57 18.13 19.90 -20.16
N GLY A 58 16.87 20.19 -20.51
CA GLY A 58 15.80 19.19 -20.47
C GLY A 58 15.50 18.69 -19.05
N LYS A 59 15.70 19.55 -18.04
CA LYS A 59 15.43 19.27 -16.62
C LYS A 59 14.14 19.97 -16.17
N ASN A 60 13.61 19.58 -15.01
CA ASN A 60 12.42 20.22 -14.45
C ASN A 60 12.74 21.65 -13.97
N PRO A 61 12.01 22.68 -14.42
CA PRO A 61 12.18 24.05 -13.94
C PRO A 61 12.04 24.24 -12.42
N VAL A 62 11.14 23.49 -11.77
CA VAL A 62 10.86 23.54 -10.33
C VAL A 62 12.08 23.12 -9.52
N GLU A 63 12.80 22.08 -9.96
CA GLU A 63 14.02 21.60 -9.33
C GLU A 63 15.07 22.73 -9.24
N LEU A 64 15.39 23.37 -10.36
CA LEU A 64 16.38 24.45 -10.40
C LEU A 64 15.92 25.70 -9.61
N LEU A 65 14.61 25.97 -9.55
CA LEU A 65 14.07 27.06 -8.75
C LEU A 65 14.29 26.81 -7.26
N LEU A 66 14.03 25.58 -6.78
CA LEU A 66 14.22 25.21 -5.38
C LEU A 66 15.71 25.17 -4.99
N ILE A 67 16.59 24.73 -5.90
CA ILE A 67 18.05 24.78 -5.67
C ILE A 67 18.50 26.23 -5.50
N ALA A 68 18.03 27.13 -6.36
CA ALA A 68 18.35 28.55 -6.24
C ALA A 68 17.83 29.16 -4.93
N GLN A 69 16.62 28.80 -4.48
CA GLN A 69 16.11 29.26 -3.18
C GLN A 69 16.91 28.69 -2.00
N LYS A 70 17.33 27.43 -2.08
CA LYS A 70 18.22 26.82 -1.08
C LYS A 70 19.57 27.54 -1.00
N ASP A 71 20.17 27.87 -2.14
CA ASP A 71 21.44 28.60 -2.20
C ASP A 71 21.32 30.01 -1.58
N LYS A 72 20.15 30.64 -1.72
CA LYS A 72 19.82 31.95 -1.14
C LYS A 72 19.51 31.90 0.36
N ALA A 73 19.04 30.77 0.87
CA ALA A 73 18.53 30.65 2.24
C ALA A 73 19.64 30.75 3.32
N PRO A 74 19.32 31.30 4.51
CA PRO A 74 20.21 31.24 5.67
C PRO A 74 20.45 29.79 6.11
N ALA A 75 21.56 29.52 6.80
CA ALA A 75 22.00 28.16 7.14
C ALA A 75 20.92 27.34 7.85
N GLU A 76 20.22 27.96 8.80
CA GLU A 76 19.13 27.36 9.58
C GLU A 76 17.93 26.95 8.71
N ALA A 77 17.70 27.61 7.58
CA ALA A 77 16.57 27.32 6.70
C ALA A 77 16.92 26.36 5.54
N LYS A 78 18.21 26.06 5.31
CA LYS A 78 18.64 25.19 4.20
C LYS A 78 18.11 23.77 4.30
N GLU A 79 17.83 23.30 5.51
CA GLU A 79 17.22 21.98 5.72
C GLU A 79 15.79 21.93 5.16
N TYR A 80 14.97 22.96 5.37
CA TYR A 80 13.61 23.03 4.79
C TYR A 80 13.62 23.02 3.26
N TRP A 81 14.59 23.68 2.64
CA TRP A 81 14.74 23.67 1.19
C TRP A 81 15.30 22.35 0.64
N ARG A 82 16.15 21.65 1.40
CA ARG A 82 16.59 20.30 1.07
C ARG A 82 15.40 19.33 1.09
N LEU A 83 14.52 19.45 2.09
CA LEU A 83 13.28 18.69 2.17
C LEU A 83 12.35 18.96 0.97
N ALA A 84 12.18 20.22 0.58
CA ALA A 84 11.38 20.60 -0.59
C ALA A 84 11.96 20.05 -1.92
N LEU A 85 13.28 20.04 -2.07
CA LEU A 85 13.95 19.44 -3.23
C LEU A 85 13.71 17.94 -3.33
N THR A 86 13.82 17.23 -2.21
CA THR A 86 13.53 15.80 -2.13
C THR A 86 12.06 15.52 -2.49
N ALA A 87 11.10 16.36 -2.08
CA ALA A 87 9.69 16.18 -2.44
C ALA A 87 9.42 16.35 -3.95
N VAL A 88 10.11 17.29 -4.62
CA VAL A 88 9.97 17.49 -6.07
C VAL A 88 10.61 16.37 -6.87
N ASP A 89 11.75 15.85 -6.42
CA ASP A 89 12.42 14.69 -7.03
C ASP A 89 11.50 13.46 -7.03
N VAL A 90 10.75 13.27 -5.95
CA VAL A 90 9.75 12.20 -5.80
C VAL A 90 8.59 12.37 -6.77
N MET A 91 8.03 13.59 -6.88
CA MET A 91 6.96 13.86 -7.85
C MET A 91 7.40 13.62 -9.31
N LEU A 92 8.72 13.61 -9.58
CA LEU A 92 9.28 13.43 -10.92
C LEU A 92 9.68 11.99 -11.26
N HIS A 93 9.94 11.15 -10.25
CA HIS A 93 10.31 9.73 -10.42
C HIS A 93 9.16 8.76 -10.14
N VAL A 94 7.97 9.28 -9.82
CA VAL A 94 6.69 8.57 -9.92
C VAL A 94 6.54 8.06 -11.37
N PRO A 95 6.23 6.77 -11.59
CA PRO A 95 5.99 6.23 -12.94
C PRO A 95 5.02 7.12 -13.73
N ALA A 96 5.03 7.07 -15.06
CA ALA A 96 4.07 7.85 -15.85
C ALA A 96 2.59 7.51 -15.53
N SER A 97 2.31 6.41 -14.80
CA SER A 97 0.97 6.05 -14.29
C SER A 97 1.00 5.09 -13.09
N PRO A 98 1.25 5.52 -11.83
CA PRO A 98 0.78 4.78 -10.66
C PRO A 98 -0.66 5.18 -10.38
N ARG A 99 -1.57 4.20 -10.41
CA ARG A 99 -3.00 4.42 -10.13
C ARG A 99 -3.28 4.78 -8.65
N TYR A 100 -2.30 4.62 -7.77
CA TYR A 100 -2.37 5.01 -6.36
C TYR A 100 -1.17 5.87 -5.96
N ILE A 101 -1.42 7.13 -5.63
CA ILE A 101 -0.47 7.99 -4.91
C ILE A 101 -1.17 8.37 -3.58
N PRO A 102 -0.67 7.93 -2.42
CA PRO A 102 -1.26 8.28 -1.14
C PRO A 102 -1.41 9.80 -1.00
N LYS A 103 -2.61 10.28 -0.63
CA LYS A 103 -2.88 11.73 -0.44
C LYS A 103 -2.15 12.37 0.75
N LYS A 104 -1.37 11.62 1.53
CA LYS A 104 -0.52 12.13 2.62
C LYS A 104 0.95 12.11 2.22
N VAL A 105 1.33 12.98 1.29
CA VAL A 105 2.73 13.40 1.15
C VAL A 105 3.03 14.43 2.25
N GLU A 106 2.97 13.99 3.50
CA GLU A 106 3.22 14.84 4.69
C GLU A 106 4.28 14.26 5.65
N ALA A 107 4.97 13.16 5.31
CA ALA A 107 6.06 12.61 6.13
C ALA A 107 7.31 12.30 5.29
N ILE A 108 8.26 13.22 5.31
CA ILE A 108 9.43 13.27 4.42
C ILE A 108 10.49 12.21 4.80
N GLY A 109 10.83 11.32 3.85
CA GLY A 109 12.08 10.54 3.84
C GLY A 109 11.97 9.01 4.03
N ARG A 110 10.98 8.50 4.76
CA ARG A 110 10.75 7.04 4.91
C ARG A 110 9.88 6.50 3.78
N GLU A 111 8.75 7.14 3.53
CA GLU A 111 7.81 6.79 2.44
C GLU A 111 8.46 6.88 1.05
N LEU A 112 9.53 7.67 0.89
CA LEU A 112 10.23 7.84 -0.39
C LEU A 112 11.12 6.64 -0.76
N ARG A 113 11.88 6.12 0.22
CA ARG A 113 12.62 4.85 0.04
C ARG A 113 11.67 3.68 -0.14
N GLU A 114 10.51 3.76 0.53
CA GLU A 114 9.43 2.79 0.39
C GLU A 114 8.79 2.83 -1.02
N LEU A 115 8.55 4.02 -1.59
CA LEU A 115 8.09 4.19 -2.97
C LEU A 115 9.10 3.68 -4.01
N GLU A 116 10.39 4.01 -3.86
CA GLU A 116 11.48 3.43 -4.68
C GLU A 116 11.53 1.91 -4.55
N SER A 117 11.30 1.41 -3.33
CA SER A 117 11.20 -0.01 -3.08
C SER A 117 9.92 -0.64 -3.60
N GLN A 118 8.95 0.13 -4.12
CA GLN A 118 7.63 -0.37 -4.52
C GLN A 118 6.82 -1.05 -3.39
N THR A 119 7.09 -0.67 -2.14
CA THR A 119 6.45 -1.20 -0.94
C THR A 119 6.31 -0.09 0.10
N LEU A 120 5.09 0.16 0.58
CA LEU A 120 4.77 1.14 1.63
C LEU A 120 4.37 0.40 2.92
N THR A 121 4.80 0.92 4.07
CA THR A 121 4.40 0.38 5.38
C THR A 121 3.63 1.41 6.19
N TYR A 122 2.42 1.05 6.59
CA TYR A 122 1.56 1.87 7.45
C TYR A 122 1.39 1.24 8.82
N GLU A 123 1.31 2.07 9.85
CA GLU A 123 1.18 1.63 11.23
C GLU A 123 -0.04 2.24 11.93
N GLY A 124 -0.58 1.52 12.91
CA GLY A 124 -1.67 1.95 13.78
C GLY A 124 -2.94 2.38 13.04
N ALA A 125 -3.49 3.54 13.39
CA ALA A 125 -4.73 4.03 12.78
C ALA A 125 -4.61 4.24 11.25
N ALA A 126 -3.42 4.59 10.76
CA ALA A 126 -3.19 4.76 9.33
C ALA A 126 -3.35 3.42 8.58
N ALA A 127 -2.83 2.32 9.13
CA ALA A 127 -2.96 0.99 8.53
C ALA A 127 -4.43 0.61 8.24
N ASN A 128 -5.33 0.85 9.19
CA ASN A 128 -6.75 0.55 9.04
C ASN A 128 -7.42 1.49 8.01
N ALA A 129 -7.07 2.77 8.02
CA ALA A 129 -7.63 3.75 7.09
C ALA A 129 -7.17 3.54 5.64
N GLU A 130 -5.93 3.09 5.41
CA GLU A 130 -5.42 2.78 4.06
C GLU A 130 -6.09 1.54 3.46
N ALA A 131 -6.36 0.51 4.27
CA ALA A 131 -7.09 -0.67 3.82
C ALA A 131 -8.49 -0.33 3.27
N VAL A 132 -9.18 0.62 3.90
CA VAL A 132 -10.49 1.13 3.41
C VAL A 132 -10.32 2.00 2.16
N ARG A 133 -9.29 2.85 2.12
CA ARG A 133 -9.07 3.81 1.03
C ARG A 133 -8.68 3.15 -0.29
N LEU A 134 -7.90 2.07 -0.27
CA LEU A 134 -7.54 1.36 -1.51
C LEU A 134 -8.75 0.82 -2.27
N MET A 135 -9.82 0.47 -1.56
CA MET A 135 -11.06 0.04 -2.20
C MET A 135 -11.68 1.15 -3.07
N GLU A 136 -11.49 2.43 -2.73
CA GLU A 136 -11.92 3.56 -3.56
C GLU A 136 -11.18 3.61 -4.91
N SER A 137 -9.93 3.13 -4.96
CA SER A 137 -9.12 3.08 -6.18
C SER A 137 -9.33 1.84 -7.04
N ALA A 138 -9.99 0.79 -6.54
CA ALA A 138 -10.23 -0.43 -7.31
C ALA A 138 -11.18 -0.16 -8.48
N GLU A 139 -10.84 -0.63 -9.68
CA GLU A 139 -11.67 -0.41 -10.89
C GLU A 139 -12.37 -1.67 -11.39
N ARG A 140 -11.75 -2.85 -11.22
CA ARG A 140 -12.18 -4.09 -11.89
C ARG A 140 -12.37 -5.24 -10.94
N THR A 141 -11.34 -5.57 -10.14
CA THR A 141 -11.32 -6.79 -9.33
C THR A 141 -10.67 -6.58 -7.98
N VAL A 142 -11.18 -7.27 -6.97
CA VAL A 142 -10.53 -7.41 -5.68
C VAL A 142 -10.61 -8.87 -5.24
N ASP A 143 -9.46 -9.49 -5.03
CA ASP A 143 -9.36 -10.87 -4.51
C ASP A 143 -8.70 -10.83 -3.14
N ALA A 144 -9.41 -11.33 -2.11
CA ALA A 144 -8.95 -11.24 -0.72
C ALA A 144 -8.98 -12.60 0.00
N ILE A 145 -7.97 -12.85 0.85
CA ILE A 145 -7.89 -14.00 1.75
C ILE A 145 -7.77 -13.53 3.19
N MET A 146 -8.46 -14.22 4.10
CA MET A 146 -8.69 -13.70 5.45
C MET A 146 -8.76 -14.82 6.48
N GLU A 147 -7.81 -14.83 7.40
CA GLU A 147 -7.83 -15.70 8.58
C GLU A 147 -8.35 -14.98 9.82
N ARG A 148 -8.05 -13.69 9.92
CA ARG A 148 -8.54 -12.82 10.98
C ARG A 148 -9.73 -12.03 10.47
N TRP A 149 -10.82 -12.75 10.24
CA TRP A 149 -12.09 -12.25 9.69
C TRP A 149 -12.92 -11.45 10.70
N ASN A 150 -12.69 -11.66 12.00
CA ASN A 150 -13.41 -11.00 13.09
C ASN A 150 -13.27 -9.48 13.11
N ILE A 151 -12.23 -8.89 12.49
CA ILE A 151 -12.04 -7.43 12.38
C ILE A 151 -13.17 -6.72 11.60
N TRP A 152 -14.04 -7.48 10.93
CA TRP A 152 -15.24 -6.97 10.25
C TRP A 152 -16.54 -7.14 11.02
N LYS A 153 -16.48 -7.73 12.21
CA LYS A 153 -17.64 -7.85 13.10
C LYS A 153 -18.15 -6.45 13.47
N LYS A 154 -19.46 -6.34 13.71
CA LYS A 154 -20.06 -5.12 14.23
C LYS A 154 -19.37 -4.71 15.53
N GLY A 155 -18.87 -3.48 15.59
CA GLY A 155 -18.13 -2.94 16.73
C GLY A 155 -16.60 -3.07 16.62
N GLU A 156 -16.07 -3.72 15.59
CA GLU A 156 -14.62 -3.86 15.37
C GLU A 156 -14.07 -2.79 14.41
N ALA A 157 -12.74 -2.71 14.33
CA ALA A 157 -11.99 -1.61 13.74
C ALA A 157 -12.33 -1.26 12.28
N LEU A 158 -12.75 -2.24 11.47
CA LEU A 158 -13.06 -2.04 10.05
C LEU A 158 -14.56 -1.93 9.78
N TYR A 159 -15.42 -2.15 10.78
CA TYR A 159 -16.87 -1.97 10.64
C TYR A 159 -17.31 -0.57 11.08
N PRO A 160 -18.26 0.09 10.38
CA PRO A 160 -18.89 -0.30 9.13
C PRO A 160 -18.14 0.17 7.88
N ASN A 161 -17.07 0.97 8.05
CA ASN A 161 -16.45 1.73 6.96
C ASN A 161 -15.96 0.84 5.80
N TYR A 162 -15.39 -0.32 6.10
CA TYR A 162 -14.93 -1.25 5.06
C TYR A 162 -16.10 -1.89 4.30
N LEU A 163 -17.20 -2.20 4.99
CA LEU A 163 -18.41 -2.72 4.35
C LEU A 163 -19.05 -1.68 3.41
N LEU A 164 -19.13 -0.42 3.84
CA LEU A 164 -19.63 0.69 3.01
C LEU A 164 -18.75 0.90 1.77
N SER A 165 -17.43 0.90 1.94
CA SER A 165 -16.49 1.03 0.83
C SER A 165 -16.59 -0.14 -0.17
N ASN A 166 -16.79 -1.37 0.31
CA ASN A 166 -17.05 -2.52 -0.56
C ASN A 166 -18.36 -2.35 -1.36
N GLN A 167 -19.44 -1.86 -0.72
CA GLN A 167 -20.71 -1.60 -1.41
C GLN A 167 -20.55 -0.55 -2.52
N ASP A 168 -19.79 0.52 -2.25
CA ASP A 168 -19.50 1.53 -3.25
C ASP A 168 -18.66 0.98 -4.42
N ALA A 169 -17.69 0.11 -4.14
CA ALA A 169 -16.94 -0.59 -5.19
C ALA A 169 -17.84 -1.50 -6.03
N VAL A 170 -18.72 -2.29 -5.40
CA VAL A 170 -19.69 -3.14 -6.12
C VAL A 170 -20.66 -2.30 -6.97
N ARG A 171 -21.13 -1.15 -6.48
CA ARG A 171 -21.95 -0.20 -7.26
C ARG A 171 -21.21 0.35 -8.48
N ARG A 172 -19.88 0.49 -8.39
CA ARG A 172 -18.99 0.84 -9.50
C ARG A 172 -18.64 -0.35 -10.40
N HIS A 173 -19.28 -1.51 -10.21
CA HIS A 173 -19.08 -2.75 -10.95
C HIS A 173 -17.72 -3.44 -10.72
N VAL A 174 -17.05 -3.18 -9.60
CA VAL A 174 -15.87 -3.93 -9.18
C VAL A 174 -16.30 -5.34 -8.73
N SER A 175 -15.67 -6.37 -9.30
CA SER A 175 -15.88 -7.77 -8.90
C SER A 175 -15.03 -8.12 -7.68
N ILE A 176 -15.67 -8.34 -6.54
CA ILE A 176 -14.98 -8.68 -5.29
C ILE A 176 -15.18 -10.17 -4.98
N ARG A 177 -14.08 -10.92 -4.85
CA ARG A 177 -14.06 -12.29 -4.31
C ARG A 177 -13.30 -12.31 -2.99
N ARG A 178 -13.80 -13.10 -2.04
CA ARG A 178 -13.21 -13.15 -0.71
C ARG A 178 -13.28 -14.54 -0.12
N LEU A 179 -12.14 -15.03 0.36
CA LEU A 179 -11.99 -16.32 1.00
C LEU A 179 -11.76 -16.13 2.50
N LEU A 180 -12.69 -16.62 3.31
CA LEU A 180 -12.51 -16.76 4.76
C LEU A 180 -11.87 -18.12 5.06
N ILE A 181 -10.71 -18.11 5.71
CA ILE A 181 -10.01 -19.31 6.15
C ILE A 181 -10.25 -19.44 7.65
N LEU A 182 -11.01 -20.47 8.03
CA LEU A 182 -11.55 -20.65 9.38
C LEU A 182 -10.82 -21.79 10.07
N SER A 183 -10.27 -21.56 11.26
CA SER A 183 -9.59 -22.63 12.01
C SER A 183 -10.56 -23.46 12.83
N ARG A 184 -10.18 -24.69 13.18
CA ARG A 184 -10.96 -25.54 14.09
C ARG A 184 -11.23 -24.86 15.42
N ALA A 185 -10.21 -24.21 15.99
CA ALA A 185 -10.34 -23.51 17.26
C ALA A 185 -11.43 -22.41 17.22
N GLN A 186 -11.60 -21.73 16.09
CA GLN A 186 -12.68 -20.76 15.90
C GLN A 186 -14.04 -21.47 15.70
N MET A 187 -14.05 -22.58 14.97
CA MET A 187 -15.29 -23.25 14.55
C MET A 187 -15.90 -24.19 15.60
N ASP A 188 -15.14 -24.55 16.64
CA ASP A 188 -15.64 -25.28 17.80
C ASP A 188 -16.41 -24.37 18.79
N ASP A 189 -16.28 -23.03 18.65
CA ASP A 189 -16.99 -22.03 19.45
C ASP A 189 -18.28 -21.57 18.73
N GLN A 190 -19.44 -21.89 19.30
CA GLN A 190 -20.74 -21.53 18.72
C GLN A 190 -20.93 -20.02 18.53
N ALA A 191 -20.35 -19.18 19.39
CA ALA A 191 -20.44 -17.74 19.26
C ALA A 191 -19.66 -17.26 18.02
N GLN A 192 -18.47 -17.80 17.79
CA GLN A 192 -17.67 -17.48 16.61
C GLN A 192 -18.27 -18.04 15.32
N VAL A 193 -18.90 -19.21 15.36
CA VAL A 193 -19.67 -19.74 14.23
C VAL A 193 -20.81 -18.78 13.84
N ALA A 194 -21.56 -18.26 14.83
CA ALA A 194 -22.61 -17.29 14.59
C ALA A 194 -22.06 -15.97 14.01
N ASP A 195 -20.94 -15.47 14.56
CA ASP A 195 -20.29 -14.26 14.05
C ASP A 195 -19.78 -14.43 12.61
N ALA A 196 -19.17 -15.58 12.28
CA ALA A 196 -18.69 -15.88 10.94
C ALA A 196 -19.84 -15.90 9.93
N ILE A 197 -20.96 -16.56 10.27
CA ILE A 197 -22.19 -16.56 9.45
C ILE A 197 -22.68 -15.13 9.24
N GLN A 198 -22.80 -14.35 10.31
CA GLN A 198 -23.29 -12.97 10.22
C GLN A 198 -22.42 -12.10 9.32
N ILE A 199 -21.09 -12.24 9.41
CA ILE A 199 -20.14 -11.51 8.55
C ILE A 199 -20.27 -11.96 7.10
N MET A 200 -20.33 -13.27 6.83
CA MET A 200 -20.52 -13.78 5.47
C MET A 200 -21.84 -13.29 4.86
N ASP A 201 -22.93 -13.30 5.63
CA ASP A 201 -24.23 -12.77 5.21
C ASP A 201 -24.19 -11.25 4.93
N ASP A 202 -23.56 -10.46 5.80
CA ASP A 202 -23.42 -9.01 5.62
C ASP A 202 -22.63 -8.68 4.33
N GLN A 203 -21.55 -9.42 4.09
CA GLN A 203 -20.68 -9.23 2.92
C GLN A 203 -21.34 -9.74 1.64
N HIS A 204 -22.03 -10.89 1.69
CA HIS A 204 -22.76 -11.45 0.56
C HIS A 204 -23.90 -10.51 0.13
N ARG A 205 -24.64 -9.94 1.08
CA ARG A 205 -25.68 -8.92 0.82
C ARG A 205 -25.11 -7.63 0.23
N ALA A 206 -23.84 -7.31 0.48
CA ALA A 206 -23.14 -6.21 -0.16
C ALA A 206 -22.73 -6.49 -1.62
N GLY A 207 -23.01 -7.69 -2.15
CA GLY A 207 -22.70 -8.10 -3.52
C GLY A 207 -21.31 -8.70 -3.69
N ILE A 208 -20.67 -9.11 -2.60
CA ILE A 208 -19.34 -9.75 -2.61
C ILE A 208 -19.52 -11.26 -2.79
N ARG A 209 -18.70 -11.89 -3.64
CA ARG A 209 -18.65 -13.36 -3.76
C ARG A 209 -17.81 -13.92 -2.62
N ILE A 210 -18.47 -14.63 -1.72
CA ILE A 210 -17.86 -15.18 -0.52
C ILE A 210 -17.55 -16.66 -0.73
N TYR A 211 -16.34 -17.02 -0.33
CA TYR A 211 -15.84 -18.37 -0.25
C TYR A 211 -15.34 -18.62 1.17
N PHE A 212 -15.34 -19.87 1.59
CA PHE A 212 -14.76 -20.27 2.86
C PHE A 212 -14.00 -21.58 2.73
N ALA A 213 -13.02 -21.77 3.61
CA ALA A 213 -12.26 -23.00 3.75
C ALA A 213 -11.92 -23.23 5.22
N PHE A 214 -11.71 -24.49 5.60
CA PHE A 214 -11.18 -24.82 6.92
C PHE A 214 -9.65 -24.94 6.87
N ARG A 215 -8.96 -24.21 7.74
CA ARG A 215 -7.49 -24.07 7.70
C ARG A 215 -6.79 -25.43 7.72
N GLU A 216 -7.23 -26.35 8.56
CA GLU A 216 -6.64 -27.69 8.73
C GLU A 216 -6.81 -28.58 7.50
N GLU A 217 -7.89 -28.41 6.73
CA GLU A 217 -8.07 -29.12 5.47
C GLU A 217 -7.29 -28.46 4.33
N LEU A 218 -7.31 -27.13 4.28
CA LEU A 218 -6.57 -26.36 3.29
C LEU A 218 -5.06 -26.57 3.43
N ASN A 219 -4.56 -26.74 4.66
CA ASN A 219 -3.17 -27.06 4.96
C ASN A 219 -2.73 -28.46 4.47
N ARG A 220 -3.65 -29.31 3.98
CA ARG A 220 -3.29 -30.55 3.28
C ARG A 220 -2.87 -30.29 1.83
N SER A 221 -3.06 -29.07 1.32
CA SER A 221 -2.66 -28.67 -0.02
C SER A 221 -1.22 -28.15 -0.05
N PRO A 222 -0.35 -28.71 -0.90
CA PRO A 222 0.98 -28.14 -1.15
C PRO A 222 0.96 -26.72 -1.72
N ALA A 223 -0.15 -26.29 -2.33
CA ALA A 223 -0.29 -24.93 -2.86
C ALA A 223 -0.48 -23.92 -1.71
N PHE A 224 -1.33 -24.25 -0.74
CA PHE A 224 -1.57 -23.39 0.41
C PHE A 224 -0.35 -23.33 1.35
N GLN A 225 0.31 -24.46 1.59
CA GLN A 225 1.55 -24.51 2.38
C GLN A 225 2.65 -23.62 1.79
N ARG A 226 2.81 -23.62 0.46
CA ARG A 226 3.77 -22.74 -0.22
C ARG A 226 3.37 -21.27 -0.09
N LEU A 227 2.11 -20.95 -0.33
CA LEU A 227 1.59 -19.60 -0.19
C LEU A 227 1.81 -19.05 1.24
N GLU A 228 1.55 -19.86 2.27
CA GLU A 228 1.80 -19.48 3.67
C GLU A 228 3.28 -19.22 3.95
N GLN A 229 4.17 -20.08 3.44
CA GLN A 229 5.62 -19.89 3.54
C GLN A 229 6.07 -18.59 2.86
N ASP A 230 5.51 -18.30 1.68
CA ASP A 230 5.81 -17.07 0.95
C ASP A 230 5.31 -15.85 1.72
N PHE A 231 4.08 -15.86 2.27
CA PHE A 231 3.60 -14.76 3.12
C PHE A 231 4.50 -14.53 4.34
N ASN A 232 4.94 -15.60 5.01
CA ASN A 232 5.89 -15.51 6.12
C ASN A 232 7.24 -14.92 5.69
N LYS A 233 7.77 -15.32 4.53
CA LYS A 233 9.03 -14.78 3.96
C LYS A 233 8.96 -13.26 3.77
N TYR A 234 7.79 -12.72 3.41
CA TYR A 234 7.58 -11.27 3.25
C TYR A 234 7.12 -10.55 4.53
N GLY A 235 7.10 -11.24 5.67
CA GLY A 235 6.79 -10.64 6.96
C GLY A 235 5.29 -10.37 7.18
N ALA A 236 4.41 -11.19 6.59
CA ALA A 236 3.01 -11.18 6.96
C ALA A 236 2.80 -11.70 8.40
N ALA A 237 1.68 -11.32 8.99
CA ALA A 237 1.26 -11.84 10.28
C ALA A 237 0.93 -13.35 10.18
N GLN A 238 0.95 -14.04 11.33
CA GLN A 238 0.61 -15.46 11.43
C GLN A 238 -0.78 -15.78 10.86
N ASP A 239 -1.77 -14.95 11.18
CA ASP A 239 -3.09 -15.01 10.54
C ASP A 239 -3.04 -14.16 9.27
N ILE A 240 -3.09 -14.79 8.10
CA ILE A 240 -2.95 -14.11 6.83
C ILE A 240 -4.22 -13.32 6.51
N ASN A 241 -4.09 -12.00 6.41
CA ASN A 241 -5.08 -11.12 5.82
C ASN A 241 -4.43 -10.35 4.69
N ALA A 242 -4.86 -10.62 3.46
CA ALA A 242 -4.31 -10.01 2.25
C ALA A 242 -5.38 -9.75 1.19
N ALA A 243 -5.14 -8.77 0.33
CA ALA A 243 -5.99 -8.50 -0.83
C ALA A 243 -5.17 -7.99 -2.02
N ILE A 244 -5.54 -8.42 -3.23
CA ILE A 244 -5.05 -7.88 -4.49
C ILE A 244 -6.15 -7.06 -5.15
N PHE A 245 -5.80 -5.86 -5.61
CA PHE A 245 -6.64 -4.92 -6.32
C PHE A 245 -6.17 -4.86 -7.77
N ASP A 246 -7.08 -5.17 -8.70
CA ASP A 246 -6.89 -5.13 -10.16
C ASP A 246 -5.70 -5.94 -10.70
N GLY A 247 -5.13 -6.84 -9.90
CA GLY A 247 -3.89 -7.55 -10.22
C GLY A 247 -2.63 -6.68 -10.14
N GLU A 248 -2.73 -5.45 -9.64
CA GLU A 248 -1.69 -4.42 -9.71
C GLU A 248 -1.16 -3.99 -8.34
N ILE A 249 -2.00 -4.03 -7.31
CA ILE A 249 -1.65 -3.60 -5.96
C ILE A 249 -2.04 -4.69 -4.98
N MET A 250 -1.12 -5.06 -4.09
CA MET A 250 -1.38 -5.98 -3.00
C MET A 250 -1.28 -5.25 -1.67
N ILE A 251 -2.15 -5.64 -0.74
CA ILE A 251 -1.96 -5.37 0.68
C ILE A 251 -1.89 -6.66 1.46
N PHE A 252 -1.12 -6.66 2.54
CA PHE A 252 -1.20 -7.70 3.55
C PHE A 252 -0.86 -7.14 4.94
N SER A 253 -1.43 -7.76 5.96
CA SER A 253 -1.21 -7.36 7.35
C SER A 253 0.10 -7.96 7.87
N GLY A 254 0.99 -7.12 8.41
CA GLY A 254 2.25 -7.57 9.04
C GLY A 254 2.11 -7.85 10.53
N SER A 255 1.19 -7.17 11.22
CA SER A 255 0.88 -7.48 12.63
C SER A 255 -0.49 -6.94 13.06
N TYR A 256 -1.00 -7.52 14.15
CA TYR A 256 -2.24 -7.10 14.79
C TYR A 256 -1.97 -6.59 16.21
N GLY A 257 -2.86 -5.75 16.73
CA GLY A 257 -2.82 -5.26 18.11
C GLY A 257 -4.21 -5.15 18.71
N GLN A 258 -4.27 -5.05 20.02
CA GLN A 258 -5.49 -4.71 20.76
C GLN A 258 -5.47 -3.23 21.09
N VAL A 259 -6.59 -2.54 20.87
CA VAL A 259 -6.79 -1.15 21.27
C VAL A 259 -8.08 -1.08 22.08
N LEU A 260 -8.08 -0.29 23.16
CA LEU A 260 -9.27 -0.09 23.97
C LEU A 260 -10.13 1.01 23.33
N LEU A 261 -11.38 0.67 23.03
CA LEU A 261 -12.37 1.59 22.48
C LEU A 261 -13.36 2.01 23.58
N GLY A 262 -13.63 3.32 23.64
CA GLY A 262 -14.49 3.95 24.65
C GLY A 262 -13.72 4.84 25.63
N LEU A 263 -14.12 6.10 25.75
CA LEU A 263 -13.57 7.06 26.73
C LEU A 263 -14.42 7.14 28.01
N VAL A 264 -15.62 6.57 27.99
CA VAL A 264 -16.62 6.61 29.09
C VAL A 264 -17.23 5.22 29.23
N GLY A 265 -17.14 4.61 30.41
CA GLY A 265 -17.56 3.22 30.69
C GLY A 265 -16.41 2.22 30.68
N GLU A 266 -16.71 0.93 30.72
CA GLU A 266 -15.69 -0.13 30.60
C GLU A 266 -15.14 -0.17 29.16
N PRO A 267 -13.84 0.09 28.95
CA PRO A 267 -13.26 0.11 27.62
C PRO A 267 -13.31 -1.28 26.99
N THR A 268 -13.83 -1.36 25.76
CA THR A 268 -13.92 -2.63 25.04
C THR A 268 -12.66 -2.86 24.21
N PRO A 269 -11.94 -3.97 24.38
CA PRO A 269 -10.80 -4.28 23.54
C PRO A 269 -11.27 -4.62 22.11
N ILE A 270 -10.70 -3.94 21.13
CA ILE A 270 -10.92 -4.20 19.70
C ILE A 270 -9.62 -4.62 19.02
N THR A 271 -9.75 -5.50 18.04
CA THR A 271 -8.62 -5.97 17.26
C THR A 271 -8.35 -5.01 16.10
N MET A 272 -7.13 -4.50 15.98
CA MET A 272 -6.72 -3.59 14.92
C MET A 272 -5.55 -4.16 14.10
N ILE A 273 -5.48 -3.78 12.82
CA ILE A 273 -4.26 -3.96 12.02
C ILE A 273 -3.24 -2.96 12.56
N LYS A 274 -2.17 -3.47 13.18
CA LYS A 274 -1.09 -2.64 13.74
C LYS A 274 -0.10 -2.24 12.66
N GLN A 275 0.15 -3.11 11.69
CA GLN A 275 1.02 -2.84 10.56
C GLN A 275 0.40 -3.41 9.28
N LEU A 276 0.30 -2.57 8.25
CA LEU A 276 -0.17 -2.92 6.90
C LEU A 276 0.95 -2.64 5.90
N GLN A 277 1.24 -3.61 5.04
CA GLN A 277 2.10 -3.40 3.88
C GLN A 277 1.25 -3.22 2.63
N ILE A 278 1.64 -2.28 1.77
CA ILE A 278 1.08 -2.08 0.42
C ILE A 278 2.21 -2.24 -0.57
N THR A 279 2.07 -3.04 -1.62
CA THR A 279 3.12 -3.24 -2.61
C THR A 279 2.56 -3.40 -4.02
N TRP A 280 3.35 -2.97 -4.99
CA TRP A 280 3.12 -3.18 -6.43
C TRP A 280 4.34 -3.84 -7.09
N LYS A 281 5.16 -4.55 -6.31
CA LYS A 281 6.26 -5.37 -6.83
C LYS A 281 5.71 -6.56 -7.60
N ALA A 282 6.07 -6.66 -8.88
CA ALA A 282 5.61 -7.74 -9.77
C ALA A 282 6.01 -9.15 -9.30
N GLU A 283 7.13 -9.29 -8.59
CA GLU A 283 7.56 -10.56 -7.98
C GLU A 283 6.67 -10.95 -6.79
N VAL A 284 6.39 -10.01 -5.90
CA VAL A 284 5.55 -10.23 -4.71
C VAL A 284 4.11 -10.52 -5.12
N LEU A 285 3.56 -9.75 -6.07
CA LEU A 285 2.22 -9.97 -6.61
C LEU A 285 2.03 -11.39 -7.17
N ARG A 286 3.07 -11.94 -7.81
CA ARG A 286 3.04 -13.28 -8.41
C ARG A 286 3.20 -14.39 -7.39
N GLU A 287 4.09 -14.20 -6.40
CA GLU A 287 4.35 -15.20 -5.35
C GLU A 287 3.18 -15.29 -4.36
N LEU A 288 2.54 -14.15 -4.04
CA LEU A 288 1.51 -14.05 -3.02
C LEU A 288 0.08 -14.01 -3.58
N ASP A 289 -0.11 -14.34 -4.87
CA ASP A 289 -1.42 -14.30 -5.52
C ASP A 289 -2.41 -15.30 -4.88
N PRO A 290 -3.52 -14.84 -4.28
CA PRO A 290 -4.52 -15.73 -3.73
C PRO A 290 -5.45 -16.33 -4.79
N ALA A 291 -5.45 -15.84 -6.04
CA ALA A 291 -6.35 -16.28 -7.10
C ALA A 291 -6.42 -17.82 -7.26
N PRO A 292 -5.30 -18.57 -7.23
CA PRO A 292 -5.31 -20.02 -7.36
C PRO A 292 -6.07 -20.75 -6.25
N LEU A 293 -6.23 -20.16 -5.06
CA LEU A 293 -6.99 -20.79 -3.98
C LEU A 293 -8.48 -20.87 -4.32
N PHE A 294 -9.04 -19.86 -5.00
CA PHE A 294 -10.47 -19.85 -5.33
C PHE A 294 -10.88 -21.00 -6.26
N ASP A 295 -9.94 -21.53 -7.04
CA ASP A 295 -10.17 -22.65 -7.95
C ASP A 295 -10.03 -24.02 -7.26
N MET A 296 -9.64 -24.06 -5.98
CA MET A 296 -9.47 -25.28 -5.20
C MET A 296 -10.80 -25.83 -4.66
N THR A 297 -11.70 -26.22 -5.55
CA THR A 297 -13.07 -26.66 -5.22
C THR A 297 -13.18 -27.84 -4.25
N ARG A 298 -12.08 -28.59 -4.03
CA ARG A 298 -11.99 -29.63 -3.01
C ARG A 298 -11.96 -29.09 -1.58
N TYR A 299 -11.37 -27.90 -1.37
CA TYR A 299 -11.10 -27.33 -0.05
C TYR A 299 -11.76 -25.96 0.16
N VAL A 300 -12.08 -25.27 -0.93
CA VAL A 300 -12.67 -23.94 -0.95
C VAL A 300 -14.10 -24.06 -1.45
N PHE A 301 -15.04 -23.61 -0.62
CA PHE A 301 -16.47 -23.72 -0.84
C PHE A 301 -17.08 -22.35 -1.08
N HIS A 302 -18.00 -22.26 -2.04
CA HIS A 302 -18.81 -21.07 -2.22
C HIS A 302 -19.83 -20.94 -1.07
N TYR A 303 -20.03 -19.72 -0.58
CA TYR A 303 -21.03 -19.44 0.44
C TYR A 303 -22.38 -19.10 -0.21
N ASP A 304 -23.32 -20.03 -0.09
CA ASP A 304 -24.71 -19.92 -0.56
C ASP A 304 -25.70 -19.70 0.58
N GLY A 305 -25.20 -19.36 1.78
CA GLY A 305 -25.99 -19.10 2.98
C GLY A 305 -25.60 -19.97 4.18
N ALA A 306 -26.20 -19.68 5.33
CA ALA A 306 -25.86 -20.30 6.60
C ALA A 306 -25.96 -21.84 6.61
N GLU A 307 -26.95 -22.42 5.92
CA GLU A 307 -27.15 -23.88 5.91
C GLU A 307 -26.08 -24.60 5.07
N SER A 308 -25.62 -24.02 3.97
CA SER A 308 -24.52 -24.61 3.18
C SER A 308 -23.23 -24.62 4.00
N PHE A 309 -22.97 -23.53 4.73
CA PHE A 309 -21.85 -23.42 5.64
C PHE A 309 -21.89 -24.43 6.78
N LYS A 310 -23.02 -24.50 7.50
CA LYS A 310 -23.21 -25.48 8.60
C LYS A 310 -23.05 -26.92 8.13
N THR A 311 -23.50 -27.24 6.92
CA THR A 311 -23.34 -28.58 6.33
C THR A 311 -21.86 -28.94 6.16
N GLN A 312 -21.04 -28.02 5.64
CA GLN A 312 -19.60 -28.27 5.52
C GLN A 312 -18.91 -28.29 6.89
N LEU A 313 -19.32 -27.42 7.82
CA LEU A 313 -18.80 -27.41 9.17
C LEU A 313 -19.07 -28.74 9.90
N ALA A 314 -20.28 -29.29 9.78
CA ALA A 314 -20.62 -30.59 10.38
C ALA A 314 -19.77 -31.74 9.81
N ARG A 315 -19.43 -31.70 8.51
CA ARG A 315 -18.49 -32.68 7.90
C ARG A 315 -17.09 -32.51 8.46
N PHE A 316 -16.61 -31.27 8.54
CA PHE A 316 -15.29 -30.95 9.07
C PHE A 316 -15.12 -31.35 10.55
N THR A 317 -16.13 -31.14 11.38
CA THR A 317 -16.11 -31.56 12.78
C THR A 317 -16.28 -33.08 12.93
N GLY A 318 -17.16 -33.69 12.14
CA GLY A 318 -17.39 -35.14 12.13
C GLY A 318 -16.17 -35.98 11.72
N MET A 319 -15.40 -35.54 10.72
CA MET A 319 -14.17 -36.22 10.28
C MET A 319 -13.10 -36.33 11.39
N SER A 320 -13.14 -35.49 12.43
CA SER A 320 -12.20 -35.56 13.56
C SER A 320 -12.63 -36.52 14.66
N HIS A 321 -13.93 -36.78 14.80
CA HIS A 321 -14.43 -37.80 15.73
C HIS A 321 -14.09 -39.22 15.25
N GLU A 322 -14.07 -39.49 13.95
CA GLU A 322 -13.66 -40.82 13.44
C GLU A 322 -12.16 -41.09 13.63
N ILE A 323 -11.30 -40.08 13.46
CA ILE A 323 -9.84 -40.22 13.64
C ILE A 323 -9.47 -40.41 15.12
N SER A 324 -10.25 -39.84 16.04
CA SER A 324 -10.01 -39.98 17.49
C SER A 324 -10.58 -41.28 18.08
N VAL A 325 -11.63 -41.86 17.48
CA VAL A 325 -12.19 -43.16 17.90
C VAL A 325 -11.42 -44.34 17.31
N GLY A 326 -10.78 -44.18 16.14
CA GLY A 326 -9.96 -45.23 15.50
C GLY A 326 -8.53 -45.39 16.06
N ALA A 327 -8.15 -44.60 17.07
CA ALA A 327 -6.82 -44.62 17.68
C ALA A 327 -6.80 -45.22 19.10
N VAL A 328 -7.86 -45.93 19.51
CA VAL A 328 -7.96 -46.63 20.80
C VAL A 328 -7.77 -48.13 20.63
#